data_AF-A0A924CI29-F1
#
_entry.id   AF-A0A924CI29-F1
#
_cell.length_a   1.000
_cell.length_b   1.000
_cell.length_c   1.000
_cell.angle_alpha   90.00
_cell.angle_beta   90.00
_cell.angle_gamma   90.00
#
_symmetry.space_group_name_H-M   'P 1'
#
loop_
_entity.id
_entity.type
_entity.pdbx_description
1 polymer ?
#
loop_
_entity_poly.entity_id
_entity_poly.type
_entity_poly.pdbx_seq_one_letter_code
_entity_poly.pdbx_strand_id
1 'polypeptide(L)' 'MQKRDVLEAAKPHYTPDQVLELEHAIDVATESHKNQLRKSGEPYITHPLAVARNLI' A
#
# COMPACT_ATOMS: atom_id res chain seq x y z
N MET A 1 -6.19 6.40 1.21
CA MET A 1 -5.62 5.54 0.16
C MET A 1 -5.90 4.09 0.54
N GLN A 2 -6.35 3.26 -0.39
CA GLN A 2 -6.64 1.84 -0.16
C GLN A 2 -5.65 0.95 -0.92
N LYS A 3 -5.49 -0.32 -0.48
CA LYS A 3 -4.65 -1.33 -1.16
C LYS A 3 -4.95 -1.42 -2.65
N ARG A 4 -6.24 -1.49 -3.01
CA ARG A 4 -6.70 -1.58 -4.41
C ARG A 4 -6.18 -0.42 -5.27
N ASP A 5 -6.16 0.79 -4.73
CA ASP A 5 -5.71 1.98 -5.48
C ASP A 5 -4.25 1.89 -5.90
N VAL A 6 -3.42 1.22 -5.10
CA VAL A 6 -1.99 0.99 -5.37
C VAL A 6 -1.84 -0.13 -6.40
N LEU A 7 -2.55 -1.25 -6.22
CA LEU A 7 -2.48 -2.39 -7.14
C LEU A 7 -2.98 -2.05 -8.55
N GLU A 8 -4.09 -1.32 -8.68
CA GLU A 8 -4.59 -0.89 -10.00
C GLU A 8 -3.61 0.04 -10.72
N ALA A 9 -2.88 0.88 -9.98
CA ALA A 9 -1.86 1.73 -10.57
C ALA A 9 -0.64 0.93 -11.04
N ALA A 10 -0.27 -0.16 -10.35
CA ALA A 10 0.88 -0.98 -10.68
C ALA A 10 0.65 -1.86 -11.91
N LYS A 11 -0.56 -2.40 -12.11
CA LYS A 11 -0.89 -3.37 -13.17
C LYS A 11 -0.39 -3.00 -14.59
N PRO A 12 -0.45 -1.75 -15.06
CA PRO A 12 0.04 -1.40 -16.40
C PRO A 12 1.57 -1.41 -16.55
N HIS A 13 2.31 -1.34 -15.44
CA HIS A 13 3.76 -1.15 -15.43
C HIS A 13 4.53 -2.38 -14.90
N TYR A 14 3.83 -3.29 -14.19
CA TYR A 14 4.42 -4.38 -13.43
C TYR A 14 4.00 -5.72 -14.05
N THR A 15 4.91 -6.70 -14.01
CA THR A 15 4.58 -8.09 -14.34
C THR A 15 3.66 -8.70 -13.28
N PRO A 16 2.93 -9.80 -13.58
CA PRO A 16 2.07 -10.46 -12.60
C PRO A 16 2.78 -10.80 -11.28
N ASP A 17 4.01 -11.32 -11.36
CA ASP A 17 4.80 -11.67 -10.18
C ASP A 17 5.16 -10.44 -9.34
N GLN A 18 5.48 -9.31 -9.98
CA GLN A 18 5.75 -8.05 -9.29
C GLN A 18 4.49 -7.45 -8.64
N VAL A 19 3.32 -7.63 -9.25
CA VAL A 19 2.04 -7.24 -8.65
C VAL A 19 1.75 -8.10 -7.42
N LEU A 20 2.01 -9.40 -7.49
CA LEU A 20 1.85 -10.32 -6.35
C LEU A 20 2.79 -9.97 -5.20
N GLU A 21 4.05 -9.66 -5.49
CA GLU A 21 5.02 -9.21 -4.48
C GLU A 21 4.59 -7.87 -3.85
N LEU A 22 4.11 -6.92 -4.65
CA LEU A 22 3.58 -5.65 -4.14
C LEU A 22 2.36 -5.86 -3.24
N GLU A 23 1.45 -6.76 -3.61
CA GLU A 23 0.31 -7.15 -2.78
C GLU A 23 0.77 -7.71 -1.44
N HIS A 24 1.74 -8.63 -1.44
CA HIS A 24 2.32 -9.19 -0.22
C HIS A 24 2.97 -8.11 0.65
N ALA A 25 3.75 -7.20 0.07
CA ALA A 25 4.38 -6.10 0.79
C ALA A 25 3.35 -5.17 1.45
N ILE A 26 2.23 -4.89 0.78
CA ILE A 26 1.12 -4.10 1.35
C ILE A 26 0.50 -4.83 2.55
N ASP A 27 0.31 -6.14 2.47
CA ASP A 27 -0.27 -6.92 3.58
C ASP A 27 0.66 -6.93 4.80
N VAL A 28 1.96 -7.12 4.59
CA VAL A 28 2.98 -7.01 5.65
C VAL A 28 2.99 -5.63 6.30
N ALA A 29 2.95 -4.56 5.50
CA ALA A 29 2.90 -3.19 6.02
C ALA A 29 1.59 -2.91 6.78
N THR A 30 0.47 -3.44 6.29
CA THR A 30 -0.85 -3.28 6.94
C THR A 30 -0.87 -3.93 8.31
N GLU A 31 -0.37 -5.16 8.43
CA GLU A 31 -0.30 -5.86 9.71
C GLU A 31 0.67 -5.17 10.68
N SER A 32 1.83 -4.74 10.18
CA SER A 32 2.83 -4.01 10.98
C SER A 32 2.29 -2.70 11.56
N HIS A 33 1.37 -2.05 10.85
CA HIS A 33 0.77 -0.77 11.23
C HIS A 33 -0.65 -0.86 11.77
N LYS A 34 -1.19 -2.07 12.06
CA LYS A 34 -2.62 -2.29 12.34
C LYS A 34 -3.22 -1.43 13.47
N ASN A 35 -2.42 -1.10 14.49
CA ASN A 35 -2.85 -0.30 15.64
C ASN A 35 -2.14 1.07 15.68
N GLN A 36 -1.42 1.43 14.62
CA GLN A 36 -0.71 2.69 14.54
C GLN A 36 -1.60 3.76 13.92
N LEU A 37 -1.70 4.90 14.61
CA LEU A 37 -2.45 6.06 14.14
C LEU A 37 -1.51 7.23 13.87
N ARG A 38 -1.93 8.12 12.95
CA ARG A 38 -1.32 9.44 12.78
C ARG A 38 -1.77 10.37 13.91
N LYS A 39 -1.11 11.53 14.04
CA LYS A 39 -1.56 12.60 14.94
C LYS A 39 -3.00 13.08 14.65
N SER A 40 -3.47 12.94 13.41
CA SER A 40 -4.84 13.23 13.00
C SER A 40 -5.87 12.19 13.46
N GLY A 41 -5.44 11.05 14.00
CA GLY A 41 -6.31 9.92 14.39
C GLY A 41 -6.58 8.92 13.26
N GLU A 42 -6.14 9.19 12.03
CA GLU A 42 -6.30 8.27 10.90
C GLU A 42 -5.33 7.07 11.00
N PRO A 43 -5.71 5.89 10.48
CA PRO A 43 -4.81 4.73 10.38
C PRO A 43 -3.52 5.08 9.64
N TYR A 44 -2.36 4.75 10.22
CA TYR A 44 -1.06 5.13 9.69
C TYR A 44 -0.78 4.51 8.31
N ILE A 45 -1.30 3.30 8.06
CA ILE A 45 -1.15 2.58 6.78
C ILE A 45 -1.56 3.40 5.56
N THR A 46 -2.48 4.36 5.73
CA THR A 46 -2.91 5.25 4.64
C THR A 46 -1.76 6.07 4.04
N HIS A 47 -0.72 6.40 4.83
CA HIS A 47 0.42 7.19 4.39
C HIS A 47 1.40 6.37 3.52
N PRO A 48 1.93 5.21 3.95
CA PRO A 48 2.75 4.37 3.09
C PRO A 48 2.06 3.99 1.76
N LEU A 49 0.75 3.72 1.78
CA LEU A 49 0.01 3.44 0.55
C LEU A 49 -0.04 4.65 -0.40
N ALA A 50 -0.19 5.87 0.13
CA ALA A 50 -0.16 7.08 -0.68
C ALA A 50 1.25 7.34 -1.27
N VAL A 51 2.30 7.06 -0.50
CA VAL A 51 3.69 7.15 -0.97
C VAL A 51 3.93 6.15 -2.10
N ALA A 52 3.56 4.87 -1.90
CA ALA A 52 3.70 3.84 -2.92
C ALA A 52 2.97 4.20 -4.22
N ARG A 53 1.74 4.72 -4.12
CA ARG A 53 0.97 5.19 -5.29
C ARG A 53 1.67 6.31 -6.07
N ASN A 54 2.40 7.19 -5.40
CA ASN A 54 3.13 8.27 -6.07
C ASN A 54 4.44 7.80 -6.73
N LEU A 55 4.94 6.61 -6.36
CA LEU A 55 6.19 6.04 -6.87
C LEU A 55 5.98 5.02 -8.00
N ILE A 56 4.73 4.61 -8.22
CA ILE A 56 4.31 3.79 -9.36
C ILE A 56 4.18 4.68 -10.59
#